data_AF-H3CF49-F1
#
_entry.id   AF-H3CF49-F1
#
_cell.length_a   1.000
_cell.length_b   1.000
_cell.length_c   1.000
_cell.angle_alpha   90.00
_cell.angle_beta   90.00
_cell.angle_gamma   90.00
#
_symmetry.space_group_name_H-M   'P 1'
#
loop_
_entity.id
_entity.type
_entity.pdbx_description
1 polymer ?
#
loop_
_entity_poly.entity_id
_entity_poly.type
_entity_poly.pdbx_seq_one_letter_code
_entity_poly.pdbx_strand_id
1 'polypeptide(L)'
;KLQGSGPLMLTEEEKRTLVAEGYPVPNKLPLTKSEEKALKRVRRKIKNKASTQESRRKKKEYVECLEKKVESYTSENSDLWRKVENLETANR
;
A
#
# COMPACT_ATOMS: atom_id res chain seq x y z
N LYS A 1 -20.60 -21.27 -0.19
CA LYS A 1 -20.40 -21.93 -1.52
C LYS A 1 -20.96 -20.98 -2.55
N LEU A 2 -20.27 -20.72 -3.66
CA LEU A 2 -20.81 -19.88 -4.75
C LEU A 2 -21.88 -20.70 -5.49
N GLN A 3 -23.08 -20.75 -4.93
CA GLN A 3 -24.26 -21.27 -5.60
C GLN A 3 -24.88 -20.12 -6.38
N GLY A 4 -24.60 -20.08 -7.68
CA GLY A 4 -25.26 -19.20 -8.63
C GLY A 4 -25.05 -19.79 -10.01
N SER A 5 -26.14 -20.04 -10.75
CA SER A 5 -26.05 -20.25 -12.19
C SER A 5 -26.08 -18.85 -12.82
N GLY A 6 -24.94 -18.39 -13.33
CA GLY A 6 -24.80 -17.05 -13.88
C GLY A 6 -23.41 -16.81 -14.48
N PRO A 7 -23.23 -15.78 -15.32
CA PRO A 7 -21.93 -15.43 -15.87
C PRO A 7 -20.95 -15.06 -14.76
N LEU A 8 -19.74 -15.61 -14.83
CA LEU A 8 -18.68 -15.33 -13.86
C LEU A 8 -18.17 -13.90 -14.10
N MET A 9 -18.49 -12.98 -13.19
CA MET A 9 -17.96 -11.61 -13.23
C MET A 9 -16.53 -11.61 -12.66
N LEU A 10 -15.54 -11.65 -13.55
CA LEU A 10 -14.13 -11.45 -13.23
C LEU A 10 -13.70 -10.04 -13.59
N THR A 11 -12.93 -9.39 -12.72
CA THR A 11 -12.27 -8.13 -13.08
C THR A 11 -11.17 -8.39 -14.13
N GLU A 12 -10.82 -7.36 -14.91
CA GLU A 12 -9.73 -7.45 -15.88
C GLU A 12 -8.40 -7.86 -15.22
N GLU A 13 -8.15 -7.45 -13.98
CA GLU A 13 -6.97 -7.84 -13.22
C GLU A 13 -7.00 -9.33 -12.82
N GLU A 14 -8.16 -9.86 -12.45
CA GLU A 14 -8.33 -11.29 -12.17
C GLU A 14 -8.12 -12.14 -13.42
N LYS A 15 -8.68 -11.73 -14.57
CA LYS A 15 -8.47 -12.43 -15.85
C LYS A 15 -7.00 -12.45 -16.25
N ARG A 16 -6.33 -11.28 -16.20
CA ARG A 16 -4.90 -11.16 -16.54
C ARG A 16 -4.04 -12.02 -15.62
N THR A 17 -4.32 -12.02 -14.32
CA THR A 17 -3.54 -12.80 -13.34
C THR A 17 -3.78 -14.30 -13.50
N LEU A 18 -4.99 -14.73 -13.83
CA LEU A 18 -5.28 -16.13 -14.15
C LEU A 18 -4.49 -16.62 -15.38
N VAL A 19 -4.52 -15.86 -16.47
CA VAL A 19 -3.76 -16.17 -17.69
C VAL A 19 -2.26 -16.20 -17.41
N ALA A 20 -1.74 -15.23 -16.66
CA ALA A 20 -0.32 -15.18 -16.30
C ALA A 20 0.13 -16.37 -15.45
N GLU A 21 -0.77 -16.97 -14.66
CA GLU A 21 -0.51 -18.18 -13.88
C GLU A 21 -0.79 -19.48 -14.65
N GLY A 22 -1.16 -19.37 -15.94
CA GLY A 22 -1.45 -20.52 -16.80
C GLY A 22 -2.82 -21.16 -16.54
N TYR A 23 -3.72 -20.47 -15.84
CA TYR A 23 -5.09 -20.93 -15.64
C TYR A 23 -5.99 -20.45 -16.78
N PRO A 24 -6.85 -21.32 -17.34
CA PRO A 24 -7.87 -20.90 -18.29
C PRO A 24 -8.83 -19.93 -17.60
N VAL A 25 -9.26 -18.89 -18.33
CA VAL A 25 -10.24 -17.92 -17.81
C VAL A 25 -11.63 -18.57 -17.87
N PRO A 26 -12.25 -18.89 -16.72
CA PRO A 26 -13.55 -19.51 -16.73
C PRO A 26 -14.61 -18.47 -17.06
N ASN A 27 -15.48 -18.74 -18.04
CA ASN A 27 -16.52 -17.80 -18.48
C ASN A 27 -17.93 -18.20 -18.05
N LYS A 28 -18.12 -19.39 -17.46
CA LYS A 28 -19.44 -19.93 -17.10
C LYS A 28 -19.36 -20.69 -15.77
N LEU A 29 -20.45 -20.63 -14.99
CA LEU A 29 -20.66 -21.47 -13.81
C LEU A 29 -21.32 -22.81 -14.22
N PRO A 30 -21.13 -23.90 -13.47
CA PRO A 30 -20.35 -24.01 -12.24
C PRO A 30 -18.84 -24.19 -12.49
N LEU A 31 -18.01 -23.60 -11.62
CA LEU A 31 -16.57 -23.85 -11.61
C LEU A 31 -16.26 -25.25 -11.09
N THR A 32 -15.25 -25.90 -11.66
CA THR A 32 -14.62 -27.07 -11.07
C THR A 32 -13.91 -26.71 -9.76
N LYS A 33 -13.73 -27.68 -8.85
CA LYS A 33 -13.01 -27.46 -7.58
C LYS A 33 -11.60 -26.88 -7.80
N SER A 34 -10.95 -27.24 -8.90
CA SER A 34 -9.65 -26.70 -9.32
C SER A 34 -9.72 -25.23 -9.69
N GLU A 35 -10.72 -24.82 -10.48
CA GLU A 35 -10.92 -23.42 -10.88
C GLU A 35 -11.29 -22.54 -9.68
N GLU A 36 -12.14 -23.02 -8.77
CA GLU A 36 -12.45 -22.30 -7.53
C GLU A 36 -11.18 -22.05 -6.69
N LYS A 37 -10.32 -23.06 -6.58
CA LYS A 37 -9.05 -22.96 -5.85
C LYS A 37 -8.06 -21.99 -6.53
N ALA A 38 -7.98 -22.02 -7.86
CA ALA A 38 -7.16 -21.10 -8.64
C ALA A 38 -7.64 -19.65 -8.48
N LEU A 39 -8.93 -19.40 -8.66
CA LEU A 39 -9.52 -18.08 -8.51
C LEU A 39 -9.33 -17.53 -7.08
N LYS A 40 -9.48 -18.36 -6.05
CA LYS A 40 -9.22 -17.96 -4.66
C LYS A 40 -7.76 -17.56 -4.44
N ARG A 41 -6.80 -18.27 -5.07
CA ARG A 41 -5.37 -17.94 -5.00
C ARG A 41 -5.08 -16.61 -5.70
N VAL A 42 -5.61 -16.40 -6.90
CA VAL A 42 -5.46 -15.15 -7.65
C VAL A 42 -6.03 -13.96 -6.88
N ARG A 43 -7.26 -14.05 -6.38
CA ARG A 43 -7.87 -13.02 -5.53
C ARG A 43 -7.04 -12.69 -4.31
N ARG A 44 -6.46 -13.71 -3.67
CA ARG A 44 -5.57 -13.52 -2.51
C ARG A 44 -4.28 -12.82 -2.90
N LYS A 45 -3.66 -13.16 -4.03
CA LYS A 45 -2.44 -12.53 -4.53
C LYS A 45 -2.65 -11.05 -4.86
N ILE A 46 -3.73 -10.71 -5.57
CA ILE A 46 -4.08 -9.32 -5.90
C ILE A 46 -4.25 -8.50 -4.62
N LYS A 47 -5.06 -8.99 -3.66
CA LYS A 47 -5.24 -8.32 -2.37
C LYS A 47 -3.93 -8.16 -1.59
N ASN A 48 -3.07 -9.18 -1.60
CA ASN A 48 -1.79 -9.11 -0.90
C ASN A 48 -0.83 -8.09 -1.55
N LYS A 49 -0.83 -8.00 -2.89
CA LYS A 49 -0.05 -7.01 -3.63
C LYS A 49 -0.46 -5.60 -3.22
N ALA A 50 -1.75 -5.30 -3.23
CA ALA A 50 -2.28 -4.00 -2.79
C ALA A 50 -1.93 -3.70 -1.32
N SER A 51 -2.12 -4.67 -0.42
CA SER A 51 -1.81 -4.52 1.00
C SER A 51 -0.31 -4.28 1.27
N THR A 52 0.57 -4.96 0.54
CA THR A 52 2.02 -4.78 0.66
C THR A 52 2.45 -3.39 0.20
N GLN A 53 1.87 -2.92 -0.92
CA GLN A 53 2.14 -1.59 -1.45
C GLN A 53 1.68 -0.50 -0.47
N GLU A 54 0.47 -0.63 0.07
CA GLU A 54 -0.07 0.32 1.03
C GLU A 54 0.76 0.35 2.33
N SER A 55 1.21 -0.81 2.82
CA SER A 55 2.11 -0.89 3.97
C SER A 55 3.43 -0.16 3.72
N ARG A 56 4.03 -0.34 2.54
CA ARG A 56 5.26 0.38 2.15
C ARG A 56 5.02 1.88 2.05
N ARG A 57 3.89 2.30 1.48
CA ARG A 57 3.50 3.71 1.38
C ARG A 57 3.39 4.36 2.76
N LYS A 58 2.65 3.75 3.68
CA LYS A 58 2.50 4.26 5.07
C LYS A 58 3.84 4.38 5.79
N LYS A 59 4.73 3.40 5.62
CA LYS A 59 6.08 3.47 6.19
C LYS A 59 6.87 4.67 5.64
N LYS A 60 6.81 4.89 4.33
CA LYS A 60 7.47 6.03 3.68
C LYS A 60 6.91 7.36 4.21
N GLU A 61 5.60 7.53 4.22
CA GLU A 61 4.95 8.76 4.71
C GLU A 61 5.28 9.03 6.19
N TYR A 62 5.36 7.99 7.01
CA TYR A 62 5.76 8.12 8.42
C TYR A 62 7.20 8.63 8.57
N VAL A 63 8.14 8.06 7.81
CA VAL A 63 9.54 8.49 7.82
C VAL A 63 9.68 9.93 7.35
N GLU A 64 9.05 10.29 6.22
CA GLU A 64 9.06 11.66 5.70
C GLU A 64 8.48 12.67 6.71
N CYS A 65 7.44 12.27 7.46
CA CYS A 65 6.88 13.10 8.52
C CYS A 65 7.85 13.29 9.70
N LEU A 66 8.57 12.24 10.09
CA LEU A 66 9.61 12.35 11.11
C LEU A 66 10.77 13.25 10.67
N GLU A 67 11.25 13.06 9.44
CA GLU A 67 12.32 13.88 8.86
C GLU A 67 11.94 15.37 8.86
N LYS A 68 10.72 15.71 8.43
CA LYS A 68 10.21 17.09 8.48
C LYS A 68 10.12 17.66 9.89
N LYS A 69 9.73 16.85 10.88
CA LYS A 69 9.69 17.29 12.28
C LYS A 69 11.08 17.59 12.83
N VAL A 70 12.05 16.73 12.54
CA VAL A 70 13.45 16.93 12.95
C VAL A 70 14.01 18.19 12.32
N GLU A 71 13.76 18.41 11.03
CA GLU A 71 14.16 19.63 10.32
C GLU A 71 13.55 20.89 10.98
N SER A 72 12.25 20.88 11.26
CA SER A 72 11.56 22.00 11.94
C SER A 72 12.18 22.30 13.31
N TYR A 73 12.40 21.28 14.15
CA TYR A 73 12.98 21.48 15.47
C TYR A 73 14.43 21.94 15.40
N THR A 74 15.19 21.48 14.40
CA THR A 74 16.58 21.89 14.19
C THR A 74 16.65 23.37 13.78
N SER A 75 15.76 23.80 12.88
CA SER A 75 15.65 25.21 12.48
C SER A 75 15.27 26.08 13.67
N GLU A 76 14.21 25.70 14.41
CA GLU A 76 13.74 26.46 15.57
C GLU A 76 14.81 26.57 16.64
N ASN A 77 15.51 25.47 16.95
CA ASN A 77 16.62 25.47 17.90
C ASN A 77 17.75 26.40 17.45
N SER A 78 18.09 26.41 16.16
CA SER A 78 19.13 27.30 15.61
C SER A 78 18.74 28.78 15.77
N ASP A 79 17.47 29.12 15.55
CA ASP A 79 16.97 30.48 15.73
C ASP A 79 16.95 30.89 17.22
N LEU A 80 16.60 29.97 18.11
CA LEU A 80 16.67 30.18 19.56
C LEU A 80 18.10 30.43 20.04
N TRP A 81 19.08 29.64 19.56
CA TRP A 81 20.49 29.85 19.87
C TRP A 81 20.98 31.23 19.43
N ARG A 82 20.64 31.66 18.21
CA ARG A 82 20.96 33.00 17.73
C ARG A 82 20.34 34.08 18.60
N LYS A 83 19.11 33.88 19.06
CA LYS A 83 18.43 34.81 19.96
C LYS A 83 19.12 34.90 21.33
N VAL A 84 19.55 33.76 21.87
CA VAL A 84 20.33 33.72 23.13
C VAL A 84 21.64 34.47 22.96
N GLU A 85 22.42 34.18 21.91
CA GLU A 85 23.69 34.84 21.63
C GLU A 85 23.54 36.37 21.50
N ASN A 86 22.52 36.83 20.78
CA ASN A 86 22.21 38.26 20.63
C ASN A 86 21.85 38.92 21.97
N LEU A 87 21.11 38.23 22.84
CA LEU A 87 20.74 38.75 24.16
C LEU A 87 21.94 38.76 25.11
N GLU A 88 22.83 37.77 25.04
CA GLU A 88 24.05 37.71 25.83
C GLU A 88 25.03 38.82 25.43
N THR A 89 25.15 39.11 24.13
CA THR A 89 25.98 40.23 23.64
C THR A 89 25.39 41.60 23.96
N ALA A 90 24.07 41.76 23.87
CA ALA A 90 23.41 43.04 24.16
C ALA A 90 23.39 43.41 25.66
N ASN A 91 23.47 42.42 26.55
CA ASN A 91 23.49 42.64 28.01
C ASN A 91 24.92 42.71 28.60
N ARG A 92 25.95 42.79 27.74
CA ARG A 92 27.35 42.94 28.14
C ARG A 92 27.76 44.40 28.16
#